data_AF-A0A512A8Y2-F1
#
_entry.id   AF-A0A512A8Y2-F1
#
_cell.length_a   1.000
_cell.length_b   1.000
_cell.length_c   1.000
_cell.angle_alpha   90.00
_cell.angle_beta   90.00
_cell.angle_gamma   90.00
#
_symmetry.space_group_name_H-M   'P 1'
#
loop_
_entity.id
_entity.type
_entity.pdbx_description
1 polymer ?
#
loop_
_entity_poly.entity_id
_entity_poly.type
_entity_poly.pdbx_seq_one_letter_code
_entity_poly.pdbx_strand_id
1 'polypeptide(L)'
;MEKFELAQREVEKKTKELEELEERHREKLQEFEERIDYFQTARRAIQNILDEKYEKTLHYLKSTDADQDFYRILNREMESYQMLSEDALTEAQKILELESLKESDNFRRERRYLDDKLEEAYLRRRIAADDNNKTRE
;
A
#
# COMPACT_ATOMS: atom_id res chain seq x y z
N MET A 1 13.33 -32.54 30.62
CA MET A 1 13.24 -31.06 30.72
C MET A 1 13.78 -30.33 29.49
N GLU A 2 15.03 -30.54 29.05
CA GLU A 2 15.64 -29.78 27.95
C GLU A 2 14.87 -29.81 26.60
N LYS A 3 14.31 -30.95 26.21
CA LYS A 3 13.51 -31.08 24.96
C LYS A 3 12.21 -30.26 24.98
N PHE A 4 11.56 -30.17 26.15
CA PHE A 4 10.32 -29.39 26.29
C PHE A 4 10.61 -27.90 26.24
N GLU A 5 11.66 -27.44 26.92
CA GLU A 5 12.08 -26.03 26.88
C GLU A 5 12.50 -25.60 25.47
N LEU A 6 13.16 -26.48 24.73
CA LEU A 6 13.54 -26.21 23.34
C LEU A 6 12.30 -26.09 22.42
N ALA A 7 11.32 -26.98 22.56
CA ALA A 7 10.07 -26.89 21.81
C ALA A 7 9.21 -25.69 22.23
N GLN A 8 9.24 -25.30 23.51
CA GLN A 8 8.61 -24.08 24.02
C GLN A 8 9.20 -22.83 23.35
N ARG A 9 10.54 -22.72 23.29
CA ARG A 9 11.21 -21.60 22.61
C ARG A 9 10.93 -21.57 21.11
N GLU A 10 10.78 -22.73 20.48
CA GLU A 10 10.40 -22.80 19.06
C GLU A 10 9.02 -22.19 18.81
N VAL A 11 8.03 -22.53 19.64
CA VAL A 11 6.69 -21.95 19.60
C VAL A 11 6.75 -20.43 19.78
N GLU A 12 7.43 -19.96 20.84
CA GLU A 12 7.57 -18.52 21.12
C GLU A 12 8.20 -17.76 19.95
N LYS A 13 9.25 -18.33 19.35
CA LYS A 13 9.89 -17.75 18.17
C LYS A 13 8.92 -17.65 16.99
N LYS A 14 8.14 -18.69 16.73
CA LYS A 14 7.19 -18.72 15.60
C LYS A 14 6.01 -17.77 15.82
N THR A 15 5.52 -17.65 17.04
CA THR A 15 4.53 -16.62 17.41
C THR A 15 5.07 -15.22 17.17
N LYS A 16 6.32 -14.94 17.56
CA LYS A 16 6.95 -13.63 17.32
C LYS A 16 7.14 -13.33 15.84
N GLU A 17 7.56 -14.32 15.04
CA GLU A 17 7.67 -14.17 13.57
C GLU A 17 6.31 -13.80 12.95
N LEU A 18 5.21 -14.33 13.47
CA LEU A 18 3.85 -14.00 13.03
C LEU A 18 3.44 -12.58 13.40
N GLU A 19 3.68 -12.17 14.64
CA GLU A 19 3.42 -10.79 15.11
C GLU A 19 4.20 -9.78 14.27
N GLU A 20 5.48 -10.04 13.98
CA GLU A 20 6.33 -9.19 13.13
C GLU A 20 5.85 -9.15 11.67
N LEU A 21 5.27 -10.24 11.15
CA LEU A 21 4.66 -10.27 9.82
C LEU A 21 3.39 -9.40 9.77
N GLU A 22 2.52 -9.54 10.77
CA GLU A 22 1.28 -8.76 10.87
C GLU A 22 1.55 -7.26 11.01
N GLU A 23 2.55 -6.89 11.80
CA GLU A 23 2.91 -5.49 11.98
C GLU A 23 3.51 -4.88 10.72
N ARG A 24 4.46 -5.56 10.07
CA ARG A 24 5.00 -5.11 8.77
C ARG A 24 3.92 -4.94 7.72
N HIS A 25 2.95 -5.86 7.68
CA HIS A 25 1.84 -5.75 6.74
C HIS A 25 0.95 -4.54 7.05
N ARG A 26 0.66 -4.27 8.33
CA ARG A 26 -0.09 -3.08 8.77
C ARG A 26 0.62 -1.79 8.37
N GLU A 27 1.93 -1.69 8.62
CA GLU A 27 2.76 -0.56 8.20
C GLU A 27 2.69 -0.35 6.68
N LYS A 28 2.78 -1.44 5.90
CA LYS A 28 2.65 -1.38 4.44
C LYS A 28 1.28 -0.90 3.97
N LEU A 29 0.20 -1.34 4.60
CA LEU A 29 -1.15 -0.86 4.29
C LEU A 29 -1.28 0.64 4.57
N GLN A 30 -0.72 1.12 5.68
CA GLN A 30 -0.72 2.55 5.98
C GLN A 30 0.09 3.35 4.93
N GLU A 31 1.26 2.88 4.52
CA GLU A 31 2.04 3.52 3.44
C GLU A 31 1.24 3.61 2.13
N PHE A 32 0.44 2.59 1.80
CA PHE A 32 -0.45 2.63 0.63
C PHE A 32 -1.56 3.68 0.79
N GLU A 33 -2.20 3.76 1.95
CA GLU A 33 -3.22 4.78 2.23
C GLU A 33 -2.66 6.20 2.11
N GLU A 34 -1.48 6.46 2.68
CA GLU A 34 -0.81 7.76 2.59
C GLU A 34 -0.49 8.13 1.13
N ARG A 35 -0.06 7.16 0.32
CA ARG A 35 0.18 7.38 -1.12
C ARG A 35 -1.11 7.63 -1.90
N ILE A 36 -2.21 6.98 -1.55
CA ILE A 36 -3.52 7.24 -2.16
C ILE A 36 -3.96 8.68 -1.86
N ASP A 37 -3.84 9.12 -0.60
CA ASP A 37 -4.19 10.48 -0.19
C ASP A 37 -3.30 11.52 -0.91
N TYR A 38 -2.00 11.22 -1.05
CA TYR A 38 -1.08 12.03 -1.84
C TYR A 38 -1.58 12.21 -3.28
N PHE A 39 -2.00 11.14 -3.97
CA PHE A 39 -2.51 11.25 -5.34
C PHE A 39 -3.79 12.08 -5.44
N GLN A 40 -4.70 11.96 -4.47
CA GLN A 40 -5.91 12.80 -4.42
C GLN A 40 -5.56 14.27 -4.23
N THR A 41 -4.60 14.55 -3.35
CA THR A 41 -4.09 15.90 -3.11
C THR A 41 -3.39 16.47 -4.33
N ALA A 42 -2.54 15.68 -5.01
CA ALA A 42 -1.86 16.06 -6.23
C ALA A 42 -2.87 16.35 -7.37
N ARG A 43 -3.90 15.53 -7.54
CA ARG A 43 -4.98 15.76 -8.51
C ARG A 43 -5.65 17.12 -8.30
N ARG A 44 -6.03 17.43 -7.05
CA ARG A 44 -6.64 18.72 -6.71
C ARG A 44 -5.68 19.88 -6.94
N ALA A 45 -4.41 19.74 -6.56
CA ALA A 45 -3.41 20.79 -6.75
C ALA A 45 -3.18 21.10 -8.24
N ILE A 46 -3.09 20.07 -9.09
CA ILE A 46 -2.94 20.22 -10.53
C ILE A 46 -4.18 20.92 -11.12
N GLN A 47 -5.38 20.49 -10.76
CA GLN A 47 -6.62 21.12 -11.23
C GLN A 47 -6.67 22.61 -10.84
N ASN A 48 -6.36 22.94 -9.58
CA ASN A 48 -6.34 24.32 -9.12
C ASN A 48 -5.34 25.19 -9.90
N ILE A 49 -4.15 24.66 -10.20
CA ILE A 49 -3.15 25.37 -11.01
C ILE A 49 -3.66 25.58 -12.42
N LEU A 50 -4.26 24.55 -13.03
CA LEU A 50 -4.82 24.65 -14.38
C LEU A 50 -5.94 25.70 -14.45
N ASP A 51 -6.86 25.68 -13.49
CA ASP A 51 -7.96 26.65 -13.40
C ASP A 51 -7.42 28.08 -13.23
N GLU A 52 -6.48 28.30 -12.30
CA GLU A 52 -5.87 29.61 -12.08
C GLU A 52 -5.16 30.14 -13.33
N LYS A 53 -4.42 29.27 -14.04
CA LYS A 53 -3.71 29.65 -15.28
C LYS A 53 -4.69 29.96 -16.41
N TYR A 54 -5.75 29.18 -16.54
CA TYR A 54 -6.81 29.43 -17.51
C TYR A 54 -7.48 30.78 -17.25
N GLU A 55 -7.91 31.05 -16.02
CA GLU A 55 -8.58 32.31 -15.66
C GLU A 55 -7.69 33.53 -15.90
N LYS A 56 -6.42 33.47 -15.49
CA LYS A 56 -5.45 34.56 -15.71
C LYS A 56 -5.23 34.83 -17.19
N THR A 57 -5.07 33.77 -17.98
CA THR A 57 -4.84 33.89 -19.42
C THR A 57 -6.10 34.40 -20.12
N LEU A 58 -7.27 33.91 -19.75
CA LEU A 58 -8.55 34.36 -20.25
C LEU A 58 -8.79 35.85 -19.96
N HIS A 59 -8.46 36.30 -18.75
CA HIS A 59 -8.52 37.72 -18.39
C HIS A 59 -7.60 38.56 -19.28
N TYR A 60 -6.37 38.10 -19.50
CA TYR A 60 -5.42 38.80 -20.38
C TYR A 60 -5.94 38.90 -21.81
N LEU A 61 -6.39 37.80 -22.42
CA LEU A 61 -6.94 37.78 -23.78
C LEU A 61 -8.13 38.74 -23.95
N LYS A 62 -9.01 38.81 -22.94
CA LYS A 62 -10.14 39.75 -22.92
C LYS A 62 -9.67 41.21 -22.85
N SER A 63 -8.61 41.49 -22.08
CA SER A 63 -8.08 42.84 -21.92
C SER A 63 -7.33 43.37 -23.15
N THR A 64 -6.85 42.48 -24.02
CA THR A 64 -6.10 42.83 -25.23
C THR A 64 -6.92 42.72 -26.51
N ASP A 65 -8.22 42.44 -26.42
CA ASP A 65 -9.12 42.17 -27.56
C ASP A 65 -8.51 41.14 -28.53
N ALA A 66 -7.99 40.04 -27.98
CA ALA A 66 -7.31 39.01 -28.76
C ALA A 66 -8.25 38.31 -29.75
N ASP A 67 -7.70 37.85 -30.87
CA ASP A 67 -8.44 37.08 -31.86
C ASP A 67 -9.07 35.81 -31.27
N GLN A 68 -10.22 35.40 -31.83
CA GLN A 68 -10.93 34.19 -31.42
C GLN A 68 -10.05 32.92 -31.46
N ASP A 69 -9.07 32.88 -32.35
CA ASP A 69 -8.14 31.75 -32.44
C ASP A 69 -7.31 31.56 -31.16
N PHE A 70 -6.95 32.63 -30.44
CA PHE A 70 -6.23 32.52 -29.17
C PHE A 70 -7.08 31.84 -28.08
N TYR A 71 -8.39 32.12 -28.04
CA TYR A 71 -9.30 31.44 -27.12
C TYR A 71 -9.45 29.95 -27.46
N ARG A 72 -9.52 29.62 -28.75
CA ARG A 72 -9.56 28.21 -29.20
C ARG A 72 -8.28 27.46 -28.84
N ILE A 73 -7.12 28.09 -29.02
CA ILE A 73 -5.83 27.54 -28.62
C ILE A 73 -5.79 27.35 -27.11
N LEU A 74 -6.16 28.36 -26.32
CA LEU A 74 -6.18 28.26 -24.85
C LEU A 74 -7.03 27.08 -24.39
N ASN A 75 -8.27 26.94 -24.88
CA ASN A 75 -9.15 25.84 -24.49
C ASN A 75 -8.54 24.47 -24.84
N ARG A 76 -7.99 24.34 -26.05
CA ARG A 76 -7.36 23.08 -26.49
C ARG A 76 -6.15 22.70 -25.64
N GLU A 77 -5.30 23.67 -25.31
CA GLU A 77 -4.13 23.43 -24.46
C GLU A 77 -4.54 23.04 -23.04
N MET A 78 -5.55 23.72 -22.47
CA MET A 78 -6.08 23.36 -21.15
C MET A 78 -6.67 21.95 -21.11
N GLU A 79 -7.48 21.58 -22.12
CA GLU A 79 -8.02 20.23 -22.27
C GLU A 79 -6.88 19.20 -22.38
N SER A 80 -5.85 19.50 -23.16
CA SER A 80 -4.69 18.62 -23.31
C SER A 80 -3.95 18.42 -21.98
N TYR A 81 -3.69 19.48 -21.22
CA TYR A 81 -3.03 19.35 -19.92
C TYR A 81 -3.89 18.59 -18.90
N GLN A 82 -5.20 18.82 -18.91
CA GLN A 82 -6.12 18.11 -18.04
C GLN A 82 -6.11 16.60 -18.36
N MET A 83 -6.23 16.22 -19.64
CA MET A 83 -6.12 14.82 -20.07
C MET A 83 -4.78 14.19 -19.65
N LEU A 84 -3.65 14.85 -19.95
CA LEU A 84 -2.32 14.33 -19.63
C LEU A 84 -2.14 14.11 -18.12
N SER A 85 -2.62 15.05 -17.30
CA SER A 85 -2.52 14.93 -15.85
C SER A 85 -3.40 13.81 -15.30
N GLU A 86 -4.63 13.66 -15.83
CA GLU A 86 -5.56 12.62 -15.38
C GLU A 86 -5.08 11.22 -15.78
N ASP A 87 -4.54 11.07 -16.99
CA ASP A 87 -3.95 9.82 -17.46
C ASP A 87 -2.76 9.42 -16.59
N ALA A 88 -1.85 10.36 -16.30
CA ALA A 88 -0.68 10.11 -15.47
C ALA A 88 -1.06 9.72 -14.03
N LEU A 89 -2.02 10.43 -13.43
CA LEU A 89 -2.50 10.14 -12.07
C LEU A 89 -3.25 8.80 -12.01
N THR A 90 -4.07 8.51 -13.01
CA THR A 90 -4.80 7.24 -13.11
C THR A 90 -3.85 6.06 -13.26
N GLU A 91 -2.81 6.19 -14.09
CA GLU A 91 -1.80 5.15 -14.24
C GLU A 91 -1.02 4.92 -12.94
N ALA A 92 -0.62 6.00 -12.26
CA ALA A 92 0.05 5.90 -10.97
C ALA A 92 -0.83 5.23 -9.90
N GLN A 93 -2.14 5.53 -9.88
CA GLN A 93 -3.11 4.89 -8.99
C GLN A 93 -3.23 3.39 -9.29
N LYS A 94 -3.36 2.99 -10.56
CA LYS A 94 -3.41 1.56 -10.96
C LYS A 94 -2.16 0.80 -10.55
N ILE A 95 -0.98 1.40 -10.71
CA ILE A 95 0.28 0.78 -10.28
C ILE A 95 0.26 0.55 -8.76
N LEU A 96 -0.18 1.54 -7.98
CA LEU A 96 -0.28 1.43 -6.54
C LEU A 96 -1.27 0.35 -6.09
N GLU A 97 -2.44 0.26 -6.74
CA GLU A 97 -3.42 -0.79 -6.50
C GLU A 97 -2.84 -2.19 -6.77
N LEU A 98 -2.09 -2.35 -7.86
CA LEU A 98 -1.41 -3.61 -8.18
C LEU A 98 -0.31 -3.96 -7.16
N GLU A 99 0.43 -2.97 -6.65
CA GLU A 99 1.40 -3.15 -5.57
C GLU A 99 0.72 -3.62 -4.28
N SER A 100 -0.39 -2.99 -3.90
CA SER A 100 -1.18 -3.35 -2.71
C SER A 100 -1.77 -4.77 -2.80
N LEU A 101 -2.26 -5.16 -3.98
CA LEU A 101 -2.75 -6.52 -4.23
C LEU A 101 -1.62 -7.56 -4.09
N LYS A 102 -0.44 -7.27 -4.66
CA LYS A 102 0.72 -8.16 -4.55
C LYS A 102 1.20 -8.29 -3.10
N GLU A 103 1.23 -7.20 -2.36
CA GLU A 103 1.58 -7.20 -0.93
C GLU A 103 0.60 -8.06 -0.13
N SER A 104 -0.70 -7.88 -0.37
CA SER A 104 -1.75 -8.70 0.28
C SER A 104 -1.64 -10.18 -0.06
N ASP A 105 -1.31 -10.52 -1.30
CA ASP A 105 -1.07 -11.91 -1.72
C ASP A 105 0.16 -12.52 -1.05
N ASN A 106 1.25 -11.76 -0.96
CA ASN A 106 2.49 -12.20 -0.30
C ASN A 106 2.26 -12.41 1.19
N PHE A 107 1.63 -11.45 1.87
CA PHE A 107 1.26 -11.57 3.28
C PHE A 107 0.42 -12.82 3.53
N ARG A 108 -0.62 -13.07 2.72
CA ARG A 108 -1.47 -14.27 2.87
C ARG A 108 -0.70 -15.57 2.71
N ARG A 109 0.27 -15.62 1.79
CA ARG A 109 1.11 -16.82 1.59
C ARG A 109 2.06 -17.03 2.76
N GLU A 110 2.74 -15.97 3.20
CA GLU A 110 3.70 -16.04 4.31
C GLU A 110 2.99 -16.35 5.63
N ARG A 111 1.81 -15.77 5.86
CA ARG A 111 0.98 -16.03 7.04
C ARG A 111 0.62 -17.50 7.16
N ARG A 112 0.09 -18.10 6.08
CA ARG A 112 -0.24 -19.53 6.03
C ARG A 112 0.97 -20.40 6.32
N TYR A 113 2.11 -20.10 5.70
CA TYR A 113 3.34 -20.85 5.91
C TYR A 113 3.82 -20.80 7.37
N LEU A 114 3.70 -19.65 8.02
CA LEU A 114 4.06 -19.48 9.42
C LEU A 114 3.04 -20.14 10.36
N ASP A 115 1.75 -20.12 10.02
CA ASP A 115 0.71 -20.86 10.73
C ASP A 115 0.98 -22.38 10.73
N ASP A 116 1.25 -22.96 9.56
CA ASP A 116 1.57 -24.38 9.43
C ASP A 116 2.79 -24.75 10.30
N LYS A 117 3.83 -23.91 10.28
CA LYS A 117 5.03 -24.09 11.11
C LYS A 117 4.75 -23.94 12.60
N LEU A 118 3.87 -23.03 12.99
CA LEU A 118 3.51 -22.82 14.38
C LEU A 118 2.71 -24.03 14.90
N GLU A 119 1.79 -24.56 14.09
CA GLU A 119 1.06 -25.79 14.41
C GLU A 119 2.01 -26.98 14.59
N GLU A 120 2.97 -27.16 13.68
CA GLU A 120 4.03 -28.18 13.85
C GLU A 120 4.83 -27.99 15.15
N ALA A 121 5.20 -26.76 15.50
CA ALA A 121 5.92 -26.46 16.73
C ALA A 121 5.08 -26.79 17.97
N TYR A 122 3.77 -26.51 17.95
CA TYR A 122 2.85 -26.91 19.01
C TYR A 122 2.74 -28.43 19.14
N LEU A 123 2.69 -29.17 18.02
CA LEU A 123 2.70 -30.63 18.04
C LEU A 123 3.99 -31.19 18.66
N ARG A 124 5.16 -30.66 18.26
CA ARG A 124 6.47 -31.03 18.84
C ARG A 124 6.51 -30.76 20.34
N ARG A 125 6.00 -29.59 20.78
CA ARG A 125 5.91 -29.21 22.20
C ARG A 125 5.02 -30.17 22.99
N ARG A 126 3.87 -30.57 22.44
CA ARG A 126 2.96 -31.51 23.08
C ARG A 126 3.62 -32.88 23.29
N ILE A 127 4.26 -33.41 22.25
CA ILE A 127 5.00 -34.69 22.34
C ILE A 127 6.09 -34.60 23.42
N ALA A 128 6.87 -33.51 23.43
CA ALA A 128 7.91 -33.31 24.43
C ALA A 128 7.35 -33.18 25.87
N ALA A 129 6.14 -32.63 26.04
CA ALA A 129 5.47 -32.57 27.33
C ALA A 129 5.04 -33.95 27.81
N ASP A 130 4.44 -34.75 26.93
CA ASP A 130 4.00 -36.12 27.23
C ASP A 130 5.18 -37.02 27.61
N ASP A 131 6.31 -36.92 26.89
CA ASP A 131 7.54 -37.64 27.19
C ASP A 131 8.14 -37.22 28.55
N ASN A 132 8.14 -35.92 28.84
CA ASN A 132 8.67 -35.39 30.11
C ASN A 132 7.82 -35.83 31.31
N ASN A 133 6.52 -36.02 31.14
CA ASN A 133 5.63 -36.55 32.18
C ASN A 133 5.87 -38.05 32.43
N LYS A 134 6.07 -38.87 31.40
CA LYS A 134 6.40 -40.29 31.54
C LYS A 134 7.72 -40.55 32.26
N THR A 135 8.69 -39.64 32.15
CA THR A 135 9.98 -39.74 32.86
C THR A 135 9.93 -39.27 34.33
N ARG A 136 8.80 -38.71 34.78
CA ARG A 136 8.60 -38.22 36.15
C ARG A 136 7.78 -39.18 37.02
N GLU A 137 7.10 -40.15 36.42
CA GLU A 137 6.50 -41.33 37.08
C GLU A 137 7.57 -42.39 37.35
#